data_AF-W5SG44-F1
#
_entry.id   AF-W5SG44-F1
#
_cell.length_a   1.000
_cell.length_b   1.000
_cell.length_c   1.000
_cell.angle_alpha   90.00
_cell.angle_beta   90.00
_cell.angle_gamma   90.00
#
_symmetry.space_group_name_H-M   'P 1'
#
loop_
_entity.id
_entity.type
_entity.pdbx_description
1 polymer ?
#
loop_
_entity_poly.entity_id
_entity_poly.type
_entity_poly.pdbx_seq_one_letter_code
_entity_poly.pdbx_strand_id
1 'polypeptide(L)'
;MELFVPNGTVRYEMSKNRKIEIVRRIDLEVNSVKNLNKTREERYLELKEKLKILIKEESYNKIETARILKEINESKYYALDGYKSFTAFIKSYKIAKTSVYRYIKLVSGIDSGKIDYDLILNRGIDYAIKILESNNIISKSNVNPLRPLRFQLDDEESFHFYKSNTKFASFLLKEIFKNEKSFFDKMLDRYNNLKVK
;
A
#
# COMPACT_ATOMS: atom_id res chain seq x y z
N MET A 1 50.68 19.37 10.26
CA MET A 1 49.29 19.76 9.94
C MET A 1 48.60 18.52 9.42
N GLU A 2 48.02 17.77 10.35
CA GLU A 2 47.24 16.56 10.08
C GLU A 2 45.85 16.99 9.61
N LEU A 3 45.43 16.52 8.44
CA LEU A 3 44.05 16.64 8.00
C LEU A 3 43.33 15.34 8.35
N PHE A 4 42.60 15.43 9.45
CA PHE A 4 41.66 14.44 9.95
C PHE A 4 40.44 14.42 9.00
N VAL A 5 40.17 13.27 8.36
CA VAL A 5 38.91 13.03 7.66
C VAL A 5 38.33 11.70 8.14
N PRO A 6 37.27 11.70 8.97
CA PRO A 6 36.70 10.49 9.54
C PRO A 6 35.62 9.93 8.60
N ASN A 7 35.97 8.96 7.76
CA ASN A 7 34.95 8.18 7.05
C ASN A 7 34.90 6.76 7.62
N GLY A 8 34.22 6.67 8.75
CA GLY A 8 33.77 5.42 9.32
C GLY A 8 32.93 4.67 8.30
N THR A 9 33.44 3.54 7.83
CA THR A 9 32.63 2.56 7.12
C THR A 9 31.65 1.98 8.14
N VAL A 10 30.40 2.47 8.14
CA VAL A 10 29.32 1.80 8.85
C VAL A 10 29.07 0.49 8.11
N ARG A 11 29.77 -0.57 8.54
CA ARG A 11 29.39 -1.94 8.23
C ARG A 11 28.02 -2.14 8.89
N TYR A 12 26.97 -2.10 8.09
CA TYR A 12 25.73 -2.76 8.48
C TYR A 12 26.08 -4.25 8.59
N GLU A 13 26.37 -4.70 9.80
CA GLU A 13 26.27 -6.12 10.13
C GLU A 13 24.80 -6.51 9.94
N MET A 14 24.49 -6.97 8.73
CA MET A 14 23.28 -7.74 8.49
C MET A 14 23.30 -8.88 9.51
N SER A 15 22.41 -8.78 10.50
CA SER A 15 22.08 -9.88 11.39
C SER A 15 21.81 -11.10 10.50
N LYS A 16 22.82 -11.96 10.39
CA LYS A 16 22.79 -13.19 9.63
C LYS A 16 21.82 -14.08 10.37
N ASN A 17 20.54 -14.02 10.00
CA ASN A 17 19.55 -15.01 10.39
C ASN A 17 19.96 -16.33 9.75
N ARG A 18 20.92 -17.01 10.39
CA ARG A 18 21.48 -18.32 10.01
C ARG A 18 20.40 -19.40 9.87
N LYS A 19 19.17 -19.13 10.32
CA LYS A 19 17.99 -19.98 10.11
C LYS A 19 17.47 -20.02 8.66
N ILE A 20 17.72 -18.98 7.85
CA ILE A 20 17.09 -18.84 6.51
C ILE A 20 17.88 -19.58 5.42
N GLU A 21 19.19 -19.76 5.59
CA GLU A 21 20.05 -20.47 4.62
C GLU A 21 19.97 -22.01 4.77
N ILE A 22 19.60 -22.53 5.95
CA ILE A 22 19.62 -23.97 6.26
C ILE A 22 18.42 -24.73 5.65
N VAL A 23 17.27 -24.09 5.43
CA VAL A 23 16.05 -24.79 4.98
C VAL A 23 16.08 -25.16 3.49
N ARG A 24 16.90 -24.49 2.66
CA ARG A 24 16.83 -24.61 1.19
C ARG A 24 17.53 -25.84 0.56
N ARG A 25 18.22 -26.72 1.30
CA ARG A 25 18.91 -27.88 0.69
C ARG A 25 18.80 -29.22 1.44
N ILE A 26 18.63 -29.23 2.77
CA ILE A 26 18.76 -30.49 3.53
C ILE A 26 17.53 -31.40 3.41
N ASP A 27 16.32 -30.87 3.24
CA ASP A 27 15.09 -31.69 3.31
C ASP A 27 14.70 -32.38 1.99
N LEU A 28 15.26 -31.97 0.85
CA LEU A 28 15.00 -32.60 -0.45
C LEU A 28 15.96 -33.76 -0.76
N GLU A 29 17.21 -33.71 -0.31
CA GLU A 29 18.18 -34.80 -0.55
C GLU A 29 17.91 -36.04 0.30
N VAL A 30 17.37 -35.87 1.52
CA VAL A 30 17.06 -37.01 2.43
C VAL A 30 15.94 -37.90 1.87
N ASN A 31 15.11 -37.40 0.95
CA ASN A 31 14.01 -38.17 0.35
C ASN A 31 14.36 -38.86 -0.98
N SER A 32 15.60 -38.78 -1.46
CA SER A 32 15.99 -39.32 -2.76
C SER A 32 16.39 -40.81 -2.76
N VAL A 33 16.43 -41.47 -1.59
CA VAL A 33 16.88 -42.87 -1.49
C VAL A 33 15.77 -43.79 -0.96
N LYS A 34 15.22 -44.59 -1.90
CA LYS A 34 14.42 -45.83 -1.76
C LYS A 34 12.97 -45.71 -1.25
N ASN A 35 12.02 -46.18 -2.06
CA ASN A 35 11.23 -47.40 -1.73
C ASN A 35 10.18 -47.68 -2.83
N LEU A 36 10.36 -48.83 -3.51
CA LEU A 36 9.60 -49.30 -4.67
C LEU A 36 8.23 -49.91 -4.33
N ASN A 37 7.75 -49.86 -3.08
CA ASN A 37 6.46 -50.43 -2.66
C ASN A 37 5.80 -49.58 -1.54
N LYS A 38 5.56 -48.29 -1.77
CA LYS A 38 4.78 -47.50 -0.81
C LYS A 38 3.31 -47.86 -0.89
N THR A 39 2.71 -48.13 0.26
CA THR A 39 1.25 -48.25 0.35
C THR A 39 0.59 -46.94 -0.08
N ARG A 40 -0.67 -46.99 -0.50
CA ARG A 40 -1.42 -45.77 -0.88
C ARG A 40 -1.45 -44.74 0.24
N GLU A 41 -1.46 -45.19 1.49
CA GLU A 41 -1.47 -44.34 2.69
C GLU A 41 -0.12 -43.65 2.93
N GLU A 42 1.00 -44.38 2.82
CA GLU A 42 2.35 -43.79 2.93
C GLU A 42 2.59 -42.74 1.83
N ARG A 43 2.20 -43.05 0.59
CA ARG A 43 2.32 -42.10 -0.53
C ARG A 43 1.46 -40.86 -0.29
N TYR A 44 0.26 -41.01 0.27
CA TYR A 44 -0.61 -39.89 0.61
C TYR A 44 0.02 -39.00 1.69
N LEU A 45 0.55 -39.58 2.76
CA LEU A 45 1.20 -38.82 3.84
C LEU A 45 2.40 -38.01 3.33
N GLU A 46 3.22 -38.58 2.44
CA GLU A 46 4.34 -37.87 1.83
C GLU A 46 3.89 -36.69 0.97
N LEU A 47 2.88 -36.90 0.13
CA LEU A 47 2.34 -35.82 -0.70
C LEU A 47 1.73 -34.71 0.16
N LYS A 48 1.07 -35.08 1.26
CA LYS A 48 0.50 -34.13 2.22
C LYS A 48 1.57 -33.28 2.89
N GLU A 49 2.67 -33.87 3.35
CA GLU A 49 3.77 -33.11 3.96
C GLU A 49 4.51 -32.26 2.92
N LYS A 50 4.78 -32.81 1.72
CA LYS A 50 5.37 -32.04 0.62
C LYS A 50 4.51 -30.83 0.25
N LEU A 51 3.18 -31.00 0.20
CA LEU A 51 2.26 -29.91 -0.11
C LEU A 51 2.32 -28.80 0.94
N LYS A 52 2.37 -29.14 2.24
CA LYS A 52 2.51 -28.14 3.32
C LYS A 52 3.80 -27.33 3.18
N ILE A 53 4.91 -27.97 2.83
CA ILE A 53 6.20 -27.30 2.61
C ILE A 53 6.09 -26.35 1.42
N LEU A 54 5.60 -26.83 0.28
CA LEU A 54 5.47 -26.04 -0.94
C LEU A 54 4.59 -24.79 -0.73
N ILE A 55 3.48 -24.90 -0.01
CA ILE A 55 2.60 -23.76 0.29
C ILE A 55 3.33 -22.70 1.12
N LYS A 56 4.08 -23.11 2.15
CA LYS A 56 4.86 -22.18 2.99
C LYS A 56 5.97 -21.50 2.19
N GLU A 57 6.69 -22.25 1.37
CA GLU A 57 7.73 -21.72 0.49
C GLU A 57 7.15 -20.74 -0.54
N GLU A 58 5.99 -21.04 -1.11
CA GLU A 58 5.30 -20.14 -2.03
C GLU A 58 4.97 -18.80 -1.37
N SER A 59 4.40 -18.81 -0.16
CA SER A 59 4.14 -17.59 0.62
C SER A 59 5.41 -16.81 0.90
N TYR A 60 6.49 -17.49 1.31
CA TYR A 60 7.78 -16.85 1.57
C TYR A 60 8.36 -16.21 0.33
N ASN A 61 8.43 -16.95 -0.78
CA ASN A 61 8.99 -16.47 -2.02
C ASN A 61 8.21 -15.25 -2.55
N LYS A 62 6.89 -15.21 -2.38
CA LYS A 62 6.06 -14.05 -2.74
C LYS A 62 6.38 -12.82 -1.90
N ILE A 63 6.56 -12.98 -0.59
CA ILE A 63 6.89 -11.86 0.31
C ILE A 63 8.31 -11.34 0.03
N GLU A 64 9.26 -12.26 -0.21
CA GLU A 64 10.64 -11.88 -0.51
C GLU A 64 10.75 -11.16 -1.87
N THR A 65 10.03 -11.66 -2.88
CA THR A 65 9.90 -10.97 -4.17
C THR A 65 9.35 -9.55 -3.98
N ALA A 66 8.34 -9.40 -3.12
CA ALA A 66 7.74 -8.11 -2.82
C ALA A 66 8.72 -7.12 -2.17
N ARG A 67 9.59 -7.60 -1.26
CA ARG A 67 10.65 -6.80 -0.62
C ARG A 67 11.66 -6.30 -1.64
N ILE A 68 12.16 -7.19 -2.48
CA ILE A 68 13.11 -6.85 -3.56
C ILE A 68 12.50 -5.80 -4.49
N LEU A 69 11.24 -5.99 -4.91
CA LEU A 69 10.54 -5.04 -5.78
C LEU A 69 10.34 -3.67 -5.11
N LYS A 70 10.04 -3.64 -3.81
CA LYS A 70 9.92 -2.40 -3.02
C LYS A 70 11.24 -1.65 -2.99
N GLU A 71 12.33 -2.33 -2.66
CA GLU A 71 13.67 -1.74 -2.60
C GLU A 71 14.12 -1.19 -3.95
N ILE A 72 13.97 -1.97 -5.03
CA ILE A 72 14.30 -1.52 -6.40
C ILE A 72 13.50 -0.26 -6.77
N ASN A 73 12.23 -0.18 -6.38
CA ASN A 73 11.39 0.98 -6.65
C ASN A 73 11.79 2.21 -5.83
N GLU A 74 12.02 2.05 -4.53
CA GLU A 74 12.36 3.13 -3.60
C GLU A 74 13.75 3.73 -3.90
N SER A 75 14.74 2.87 -4.12
CA SER A 75 16.11 3.28 -4.46
C SER A 75 16.31 3.60 -5.95
N LYS A 76 15.26 3.41 -6.77
CA LYS A 76 15.27 3.59 -8.24
C LYS A 76 16.36 2.78 -8.95
N TYR A 77 16.73 1.61 -8.43
CA TYR A 77 17.79 0.76 -9.01
C TYR A 77 17.50 0.29 -10.42
N TYR A 78 16.23 0.28 -10.84
CA TYR A 78 15.85 0.03 -12.23
C TYR A 78 16.52 0.98 -13.23
N ALA A 79 16.94 2.18 -12.80
CA ALA A 79 17.64 3.12 -13.67
C ALA A 79 19.08 2.67 -14.03
N LEU A 80 19.69 1.82 -13.19
CA LEU A 80 21.02 1.26 -13.46
C LEU A 80 21.03 0.35 -14.70
N ASP A 81 19.88 -0.25 -15.00
CA ASP A 81 19.67 -1.08 -16.20
C ASP A 81 19.00 -0.28 -17.35
N GLY A 82 19.05 1.06 -17.27
CA GLY A 82 18.56 1.96 -18.33
C GLY A 82 17.04 2.10 -18.42
N TYR A 83 16.26 1.53 -17.50
CA TYR A 83 14.80 1.70 -17.52
C TYR A 83 14.39 3.12 -17.13
N LYS A 84 13.53 3.74 -17.95
CA LYS A 84 12.98 5.09 -17.70
C LYS A 84 12.00 5.14 -16.51
N SER A 85 11.46 4.00 -16.08
CA SER A 85 10.52 3.93 -14.94
C SER A 85 10.48 2.53 -14.35
N PHE A 86 10.08 2.43 -13.08
CA PHE A 86 9.83 1.14 -12.42
C PHE A 86 8.77 0.30 -13.17
N THR A 87 7.75 0.95 -13.76
CA THR A 87 6.74 0.24 -14.55
C THR A 87 7.33 -0.38 -15.82
N ALA A 88 8.31 0.27 -16.46
CA ALA A 88 9.01 -0.31 -17.61
C ALA A 88 9.87 -1.51 -17.19
N PHE A 89 10.55 -1.41 -16.05
CA PHE A 89 11.32 -2.51 -15.47
C PHE A 89 10.47 -3.74 -15.20
N ILE A 90 9.38 -3.62 -14.43
CA ILE A 90 8.54 -4.79 -14.10
C ILE A 90 7.84 -5.41 -15.33
N LYS A 91 7.60 -4.60 -16.39
CA LYS A 91 7.04 -5.09 -17.64
C LYS A 91 7.98 -6.08 -18.35
N SER A 92 9.30 -5.89 -18.22
CA SER A 92 10.29 -6.81 -18.80
C SER A 92 10.21 -8.22 -18.21
N TYR A 93 9.81 -8.34 -16.93
CA TYR A 93 9.63 -9.61 -16.22
C TYR A 93 8.23 -10.23 -16.41
N LYS A 94 7.39 -9.65 -17.30
CA LYS A 94 6.00 -10.10 -17.54
C LYS A 94 5.13 -10.11 -16.27
N ILE A 95 5.43 -9.23 -15.30
CA ILE A 95 4.64 -9.11 -14.07
C ILE A 95 3.59 -8.01 -14.25
N ALA A 96 2.34 -8.31 -13.90
CA ALA A 96 1.27 -7.33 -13.92
C ALA A 96 1.55 -6.19 -12.92
N LYS A 97 1.42 -4.94 -13.39
CA LYS A 97 1.61 -3.73 -12.58
C LYS A 97 0.79 -3.78 -11.29
N THR A 98 -0.49 -4.15 -11.40
CA THR A 98 -1.42 -4.25 -10.26
C THR A 98 -0.92 -5.22 -9.19
N SER A 99 -0.42 -6.39 -9.59
CA SER A 99 0.15 -7.37 -8.67
C SER A 99 1.37 -6.83 -7.94
N VAL A 100 2.27 -6.13 -8.63
CA VAL A 100 3.47 -5.53 -8.01
C VAL A 100 3.09 -4.51 -6.94
N TYR A 101 2.21 -3.56 -7.24
CA TYR A 101 1.82 -2.55 -6.24
C TYR A 101 1.06 -3.18 -5.05
N ARG A 102 0.28 -4.24 -5.29
CA ARG A 102 -0.34 -5.03 -4.21
C ARG A 102 0.71 -5.68 -3.30
N TYR A 103 1.76 -6.24 -3.87
CA TYR A 103 2.88 -6.84 -3.14
C TYR A 103 3.71 -5.83 -2.35
N ILE A 104 4.05 -4.69 -2.96
CA ILE A 104 4.74 -3.60 -2.26
C ILE A 104 3.91 -3.12 -1.06
N LYS A 105 2.60 -2.93 -1.24
CA LYS A 105 1.67 -2.53 -0.18
C LYS A 105 1.62 -3.56 0.96
N LEU A 106 1.64 -4.86 0.64
CA LEU A 106 1.70 -5.93 1.63
C LEU A 106 2.95 -5.79 2.51
N VAL A 107 4.13 -5.64 1.90
CA VAL A 107 5.41 -5.50 2.63
C VAL A 107 5.44 -4.22 3.46
N SER A 108 4.97 -3.08 2.94
CA SER A 108 4.85 -1.87 3.75
C SER A 108 3.91 -2.07 4.96
N GLY A 109 2.89 -2.91 4.83
CA GLY A 109 2.02 -3.32 5.94
C GLY A 109 2.75 -4.14 6.99
N ILE A 110 3.64 -5.04 6.57
CA ILE A 110 4.51 -5.82 7.46
C ILE A 110 5.52 -4.91 8.16
N ASP A 111 6.24 -4.07 7.40
CA ASP A 111 7.26 -3.14 7.92
C ASP A 111 6.66 -2.17 8.96
N SER A 112 5.39 -1.78 8.79
CA SER A 112 4.66 -0.92 9.73
C SER A 112 3.96 -1.66 10.87
N GLY A 113 4.10 -2.98 10.97
CA GLY A 113 3.47 -3.81 12.01
C GLY A 113 1.95 -3.94 11.89
N LYS A 114 1.35 -3.53 10.76
CA LYS A 114 -0.10 -3.62 10.50
C LYS A 114 -0.52 -5.02 10.06
N ILE A 115 0.40 -5.81 9.54
CA ILE A 115 0.20 -7.23 9.21
C ILE A 115 1.33 -8.04 9.83
N ASP A 116 0.96 -9.17 10.41
CA ASP A 116 1.88 -10.23 10.81
C ASP A 116 2.16 -11.20 9.65
N TYR A 117 3.40 -11.68 9.54
CA TYR A 117 3.79 -12.73 8.63
C TYR A 117 2.96 -14.01 8.81
N ASP A 118 2.64 -14.36 10.06
CA ASP A 118 1.82 -15.55 10.37
C ASP A 118 0.38 -15.42 9.85
N LEU A 119 -0.13 -14.21 9.73
CA LEU A 119 -1.44 -13.96 9.12
C LEU A 119 -1.42 -14.34 7.64
N ILE A 120 -0.33 -14.03 6.94
CA ILE A 120 -0.17 -14.33 5.51
C ILE A 120 0.00 -15.83 5.30
N LEU A 121 0.78 -16.49 6.15
CA LEU A 121 0.95 -17.95 6.10
C LEU A 121 -0.38 -18.70 6.31
N ASN A 122 -1.21 -18.23 7.24
CA ASN A 122 -2.42 -18.94 7.63
C ASN A 122 -3.66 -18.58 6.78
N ARG A 123 -3.76 -17.33 6.31
CA ARG A 123 -4.96 -16.81 5.63
C ARG A 123 -4.70 -16.37 4.18
N GLY A 124 -3.44 -16.31 3.75
CA GLY A 124 -3.05 -15.92 2.40
C GLY A 124 -2.92 -14.42 2.18
N ILE A 125 -2.28 -14.07 1.06
CA ILE A 125 -1.94 -12.68 0.69
C ILE A 125 -3.20 -11.85 0.39
N ASP A 126 -4.19 -12.42 -0.28
CA ASP A 126 -5.41 -11.68 -0.64
C ASP A 126 -6.18 -11.23 0.62
N TYR A 127 -6.23 -12.09 1.64
CA TYR A 127 -6.84 -11.76 2.92
C TYR A 127 -6.06 -10.65 3.65
N ALA A 128 -4.74 -10.75 3.69
CA ALA A 128 -3.89 -9.73 4.30
C ALA A 128 -4.02 -8.35 3.61
N ILE A 129 -4.09 -8.33 2.27
CA ILE A 129 -4.33 -7.10 1.50
C ILE A 129 -5.71 -6.53 1.80
N LYS A 130 -6.75 -7.37 1.87
CA LYS A 130 -8.10 -6.94 2.24
C LYS A 130 -8.12 -6.28 3.61
N ILE A 131 -7.37 -6.80 4.58
CA ILE A 131 -7.23 -6.19 5.91
C ILE A 131 -6.58 -4.80 5.83
N LEU A 132 -5.52 -4.64 5.04
CA LEU A 132 -4.93 -3.30 4.84
C LEU A 132 -5.92 -2.34 4.19
N GLU A 133 -6.73 -2.83 3.26
CA GLU A 133 -7.73 -2.03 2.56
C GLU A 133 -8.89 -1.65 3.47
N SER A 134 -9.37 -2.56 4.32
CA SER A 134 -10.39 -2.27 5.32
C SER A 134 -9.88 -1.38 6.45
N ASN A 135 -8.63 -1.55 6.88
CA ASN A 135 -8.01 -0.68 7.88
C ASN A 135 -7.76 0.74 7.34
N ASN A 136 -7.60 0.89 6.02
CA ASN A 136 -7.56 2.18 5.34
C ASN A 136 -8.95 2.85 5.18
N ILE A 137 -10.06 2.15 5.45
CA ILE A 137 -11.40 2.76 5.56
C ILE A 137 -11.52 3.57 6.86
N ILE A 138 -10.65 3.31 7.85
CA ILE A 138 -10.65 3.99 9.17
C ILE A 138 -9.40 4.88 9.38
N SER A 139 -8.36 4.79 8.57
CA SER A 139 -7.18 5.65 8.74
C SER A 139 -7.30 6.99 8.01
N LYS A 140 -7.81 7.99 8.73
CA LYS A 140 -7.58 9.45 8.58
C LYS A 140 -6.90 9.88 7.28
N SER A 141 -7.67 10.04 6.22
CA SER A 141 -7.28 10.97 5.19
C SER A 141 -7.53 12.38 5.73
N ASN A 142 -6.62 13.32 5.49
CA ASN A 142 -6.90 14.76 5.57
C ASN A 142 -7.89 15.17 4.46
N VAL A 143 -8.91 14.36 4.21
CA VAL A 143 -10.07 14.74 3.41
C VAL A 143 -10.96 15.46 4.39
N ASN A 144 -11.23 16.74 4.12
CA ASN A 144 -12.26 17.48 4.82
C ASN A 144 -13.46 16.55 5.06
N PRO A 145 -13.90 16.34 6.31
CA PRO A 145 -15.00 15.42 6.61
C PRO A 145 -16.31 15.84 5.90
N LEU A 146 -16.34 17.08 5.38
CA LEU A 146 -17.41 17.65 4.59
C LEU A 146 -17.08 17.52 3.09
N ARG A 147 -18.00 16.94 2.33
CA ARG A 147 -17.94 16.93 0.87
C ARG A 147 -17.90 18.38 0.34
N PRO A 148 -17.14 18.68 -0.72
CA PRO A 148 -17.14 20.01 -1.33
C PRO A 148 -18.56 20.39 -1.75
N LEU A 149 -19.02 21.54 -1.26
CA LEU A 149 -20.31 22.11 -1.63
C LEU A 149 -20.22 22.64 -3.07
N ARG A 150 -21.14 22.22 -3.94
CA ARG A 150 -21.21 22.63 -5.34
C ARG A 150 -22.46 23.46 -5.56
N PHE A 151 -22.29 24.66 -6.10
CA PHE A 151 -23.37 25.53 -6.51
C PHE A 151 -23.27 25.82 -8.01
N GLN A 152 -24.41 26.00 -8.66
CA GLN A 152 -24.48 26.61 -9.97
C GLN A 152 -24.70 28.12 -9.78
N LEU A 153 -23.90 28.93 -10.46
CA LEU A 153 -24.04 30.39 -10.46
C LEU A 153 -24.59 30.78 -11.83
N ASP A 154 -25.66 31.57 -11.83
CA ASP A 154 -26.36 31.99 -13.05
C ASP A 154 -25.83 33.32 -13.62
N ASP A 155 -24.81 33.89 -12.99
CA ASP A 155 -24.12 35.12 -13.38
C ASP A 155 -22.63 34.85 -13.63
N GLU A 156 -22.13 35.29 -14.80
CA GLU A 156 -20.78 35.01 -15.28
C GLU A 156 -19.71 35.74 -14.46
N GLU A 157 -19.97 37.00 -14.10
CA GLU A 157 -19.05 37.81 -13.29
C GLU A 157 -18.85 37.18 -11.90
N SER A 158 -19.95 36.84 -11.24
CA SER A 158 -19.95 36.14 -9.96
C SER A 158 -19.23 34.79 -10.05
N PHE A 159 -19.43 34.03 -11.14
CA PHE A 159 -18.74 32.76 -11.36
C PHE A 159 -17.23 32.92 -11.41
N HIS A 160 -16.72 33.85 -12.24
CA HIS A 160 -15.28 34.07 -12.37
C HIS A 160 -14.64 34.58 -11.08
N PHE A 161 -15.34 35.48 -10.37
CA PHE A 161 -14.88 36.00 -9.09
C PHE A 161 -14.75 34.88 -8.04
N TYR A 162 -15.80 34.12 -7.78
CA TYR A 162 -15.78 33.08 -6.74
C TYR A 162 -14.94 31.87 -7.11
N LYS A 163 -14.82 31.53 -8.40
CA LYS A 163 -13.91 30.50 -8.89
C LYS A 163 -12.44 30.86 -8.60
N SER A 164 -12.08 32.12 -8.74
CA SER A 164 -10.72 32.60 -8.45
C SER A 164 -10.48 32.81 -6.95
N ASN A 165 -11.55 33.00 -6.17
CA ASN A 165 -11.50 33.36 -4.74
C ASN A 165 -12.19 32.33 -3.83
N THR A 166 -11.98 31.03 -4.06
CA THR A 166 -12.69 29.94 -3.35
C THR A 166 -12.51 29.96 -1.82
N LYS A 167 -11.33 30.32 -1.32
CA LYS A 167 -11.07 30.46 0.13
C LYS A 167 -11.89 31.60 0.74
N PHE A 168 -11.99 32.73 0.02
CA PHE A 168 -12.80 33.87 0.44
C PHE A 168 -14.28 33.51 0.43
N ALA A 169 -14.78 32.82 -0.60
CA ALA A 169 -16.16 32.34 -0.64
C ALA A 169 -16.49 31.45 0.59
N SER A 170 -15.60 30.51 0.93
CA SER A 170 -15.78 29.65 2.10
C SER A 170 -15.73 30.45 3.41
N PHE A 171 -14.86 31.45 3.52
CA PHE A 171 -14.79 32.34 4.67
C PHE A 171 -16.08 33.15 4.80
N LEU A 172 -16.52 33.80 3.72
CA LEU A 172 -17.71 34.64 3.67
C LEU A 172 -18.97 33.89 4.10
N LEU A 173 -19.20 32.69 3.55
CA LEU A 173 -20.35 31.86 3.92
C LEU A 173 -20.34 31.48 5.40
N LYS A 174 -19.17 31.16 5.95
CA LYS A 174 -19.01 30.82 7.37
C LYS A 174 -19.23 32.05 8.25
N GLU A 175 -18.66 33.19 7.88
CA GLU A 175 -18.71 34.44 8.65
C GLU A 175 -20.14 34.96 8.72
N ILE A 176 -20.84 35.01 7.58
CA ILE A 176 -22.23 35.45 7.53
C ILE A 176 -23.12 34.56 8.40
N PHE A 177 -22.97 33.24 8.29
CA PHE A 177 -23.78 32.31 9.05
C PHE A 177 -23.54 32.37 10.57
N LYS A 178 -22.28 32.59 10.99
CA LYS A 178 -21.91 32.57 12.41
C LYS A 178 -22.05 33.91 13.11
N ASN A 179 -21.67 34.98 12.43
CA ASN A 179 -21.44 36.29 13.05
C ASN A 179 -22.43 37.36 12.55
N GLU A 180 -22.96 37.24 11.33
CA GLU A 180 -23.91 38.20 10.74
C GLU A 180 -25.33 37.61 10.58
N LYS A 181 -25.86 37.05 11.67
CA LYS A 181 -27.11 36.27 11.63
C LYS A 181 -28.33 37.06 11.17
N SER A 182 -28.45 38.34 11.54
CA SER A 182 -29.56 39.20 11.10
C SER A 182 -29.57 39.41 9.59
N PHE A 183 -28.39 39.57 8.98
CA PHE A 183 -28.24 39.66 7.53
C PHE A 183 -28.53 38.31 6.87
N PHE A 184 -28.04 37.21 7.44
CA PHE A 184 -28.34 35.85 6.96
C PHE A 184 -29.85 35.58 6.91
N ASP A 185 -30.56 35.84 8.02
CA ASP A 185 -32.00 35.61 8.12
C ASP A 185 -32.77 36.47 7.10
N LYS A 186 -32.41 37.76 6.95
CA LYS A 186 -32.98 38.66 5.93
C LYS A 186 -32.80 38.13 4.51
N MET A 187 -31.62 37.58 4.18
CA MET A 187 -31.35 37.02 2.86
C MET A 187 -32.10 35.71 2.63
N LEU A 188 -32.23 34.88 3.66
CA LEU A 188 -33.00 33.63 3.61
C LEU A 188 -34.49 33.90 3.36
N ASP A 189 -35.07 34.88 4.06
CA ASP A 189 -36.45 35.32 3.86
C ASP A 189 -36.68 35.82 2.43
N ARG A 190 -35.77 36.67 1.92
CA ARG A 190 -35.83 37.15 0.54
C ARG A 190 -35.79 36.00 -0.46
N TYR A 191 -34.90 35.03 -0.26
CA TYR A 191 -34.78 33.84 -1.13
C TYR A 191 -36.05 32.98 -1.11
N ASN A 192 -36.64 32.76 0.07
CA ASN A 192 -37.88 31.99 0.20
C ASN A 192 -39.06 32.70 -0.48
N ASN A 193 -39.14 34.03 -0.37
CA ASN A 193 -40.18 34.81 -1.06
C ASN A 193 -40.08 34.77 -2.59
N LEU A 194 -38.88 34.54 -3.14
CA LEU A 194 -38.68 34.34 -4.58
C LEU A 194 -39.15 32.96 -5.07
N LYS A 195 -39.26 31.96 -4.19
CA LYS A 195 -39.75 30.61 -4.52
C LYS A 195 -41.27 30.48 -4.52
N VAL A 196 -41.98 31.46 -3.94
CA VAL A 196 -43.45 31.45 -3.78
C VAL A 196 -44.14 32.10 -5.00
N LYS A 197 -43.39 32.50 -6.03
CA LYS A 197 -43.89 32.90 -7.35
C LYS A 197 -43.65 31.79 -8.37
#